data_AF-A0A232LN99-F1
#
_entry.id   AF-A0A232LN99-F1
#
_cell.length_a   1.000
_cell.length_b   1.000
_cell.length_c   1.000
_cell.angle_alpha   90.00
_cell.angle_beta   90.00
_cell.angle_gamma   90.00
#
_symmetry.space_group_name_H-M   'P 1'
#
loop_
_entity.id
_entity.type
_entity.pdbx_description
1 polymer ?
#
loop_
_entity_poly.entity_id
_entity_poly.type
_entity_poly.pdbx_seq_one_letter_code
_entity_poly.pdbx_strand_id
1 'polypeptide(L)'
;MQYGPQSVPEKTEYLLIILSRIPYTGTEFESAQSRRAQAQGSFPSSCMETAKALSLLRANKSELSPSYINILETRQDDNGLVPAGFLIYTFMTWCPGVPLLAKDYNSKPKEERDTIRHAFKEAWDDAKRCGVVNRSPSEGDLLWDAPNKKCHLVDFKEWSPPIPSDIDPKYEDWGLVELIDY
;
A
#
# COMPACT_ATOMS: atom_id res chain seq x y z
N MET A 1 -24.30 2.04 39.72
CA MET A 1 -23.89 1.88 38.32
C MET A 1 -22.53 1.22 38.32
N GLN A 2 -22.44 -0.04 37.87
CA GLN A 2 -21.18 -0.78 37.76
C GLN A 2 -20.57 -0.47 36.39
N TYR A 3 -19.40 0.16 36.38
CA TYR A 3 -18.54 0.20 35.20
C TYR A 3 -17.89 -1.18 35.08
N GLY A 4 -18.42 -2.02 34.18
CA GLY A 4 -17.71 -3.21 33.72
C GLY A 4 -16.43 -2.79 32.98
N PRO A 5 -15.44 -3.69 32.84
CA PRO A 5 -14.24 -3.39 32.08
C PRO A 5 -14.65 -2.99 30.65
N GLN A 6 -14.43 -1.73 30.31
CA GLN A 6 -14.45 -1.30 28.92
C GLN A 6 -13.37 -2.14 28.22
N SER A 7 -13.78 -2.87 27.17
CA SER A 7 -12.87 -3.63 26.34
C SER A 7 -11.67 -2.75 25.97
N VAL A 8 -10.46 -3.20 26.29
CA VAL A 8 -9.24 -2.58 25.79
C VAL A 8 -9.37 -2.59 24.27
N PRO A 9 -9.37 -1.43 23.59
CA PRO A 9 -9.43 -1.42 22.13
C PRO A 9 -8.24 -2.24 21.62
N GLU A 10 -8.49 -3.15 20.69
CA GLU A 10 -7.44 -3.78 19.89
C GLU A 10 -6.44 -2.69 19.49
N LYS A 11 -5.16 -2.93 19.77
CA LYS A 11 -4.09 -1.95 19.55
C LYS A 11 -4.10 -1.54 18.08
N THR A 12 -4.66 -0.37 17.78
CA THR A 12 -4.59 0.19 16.43
C THR A 12 -3.16 0.69 16.20
N GLU A 13 -2.45 0.00 15.32
CA GLU A 13 -1.14 0.43 14.84
C GLU A 13 -1.31 1.31 13.61
N TYR A 14 -0.30 2.15 13.36
CA TYR A 14 -0.33 3.12 12.27
C TYR A 14 0.98 3.05 11.48
N LEU A 15 0.89 3.38 10.20
CA LEU A 15 2.01 3.40 9.26
C LEU A 15 2.20 4.82 8.72
N LEU A 16 3.46 5.27 8.70
CA LEU A 16 3.89 6.52 8.09
C LEU A 16 4.85 6.22 6.95
N ILE A 17 4.43 6.48 5.71
CA ILE A 17 5.29 6.40 4.53
C ILE A 17 5.88 7.78 4.26
N ILE A 18 7.20 7.85 4.07
CA ILE A 18 7.93 9.08 3.77
C ILE A 18 8.53 8.98 2.38
N LEU A 19 8.11 9.85 1.47
CA LEU A 19 8.73 10.02 0.15
C LEU A 19 9.56 11.29 0.15
N SER A 20 10.83 11.18 -0.25
CA SER A 20 11.79 12.29 -0.19
C SER A 20 12.58 12.42 -1.49
N ARG A 21 12.87 13.66 -1.89
CA ARG A 21 13.86 13.93 -2.95
C ARG A 21 15.26 13.57 -2.46
N ILE A 22 15.91 12.64 -3.14
CA ILE A 22 17.31 12.29 -2.90
C ILE A 22 18.22 12.98 -3.94
N PRO A 23 19.52 13.17 -3.64
CA PRO A 23 20.47 13.74 -4.58
C PRO A 23 20.60 12.88 -5.83
N TYR A 24 20.92 13.48 -6.96
CA TYR A 24 21.32 12.71 -8.14
C TYR A 24 22.60 11.92 -7.86
N THR A 25 22.70 10.75 -8.47
CA THR A 25 23.88 9.88 -8.34
C THR A 25 25.15 10.64 -8.71
N GLY A 26 26.15 10.60 -7.83
CA GLY A 26 27.43 11.32 -7.99
C GLY A 26 27.43 12.74 -7.42
N THR A 27 26.28 13.26 -6.95
CA THR A 27 26.16 14.61 -6.36
C THR A 27 25.92 14.59 -4.84
N GLU A 28 25.93 13.40 -4.23
CA GLU A 28 25.55 13.17 -2.84
C GLU A 28 26.39 14.04 -1.89
N PHE A 29 27.67 14.21 -2.20
CA PHE A 29 28.65 14.95 -1.39
C PHE A 29 28.96 16.36 -1.91
N GLU A 30 28.22 16.86 -2.91
CA GLU A 30 28.38 18.24 -3.37
C GLU A 30 27.92 19.25 -2.30
N SER A 31 28.05 20.55 -2.59
CA SER A 31 27.54 21.58 -1.69
C SER A 31 26.01 21.51 -1.57
N ALA A 32 25.48 21.94 -0.42
CA ALA A 32 24.03 22.06 -0.23
C ALA A 32 23.37 22.95 -1.29
N GLN A 33 24.08 23.99 -1.76
CA GLN A 33 23.62 24.86 -2.85
C GLN A 33 23.52 24.12 -4.18
N SER A 34 24.48 23.25 -4.51
CA SER A 34 24.42 22.41 -5.71
C SER A 34 23.24 21.44 -5.64
N ARG A 35 23.07 20.75 -4.51
CA ARG A 35 21.92 19.85 -4.31
C ARG A 35 20.59 20.60 -4.33
N ARG A 36 20.50 21.81 -3.76
CA ARG A 36 19.28 22.65 -3.82
C ARG A 36 18.83 22.90 -5.26
N ALA A 37 19.76 23.04 -6.21
CA ALA A 37 19.41 23.20 -7.61
C ALA A 37 18.62 22.00 -8.19
N GLN A 38 18.71 20.82 -7.55
CA GLN A 38 17.99 19.59 -7.91
C GLN A 38 16.56 19.52 -7.33
N ALA A 39 16.19 20.50 -6.49
CA ALA A 39 14.85 20.60 -5.91
C ALA A 39 13.77 21.03 -6.93
N GLN A 40 14.16 21.36 -8.16
CA GLN A 40 13.24 21.86 -9.18
C GLN A 40 12.15 20.84 -9.52
N GLY A 41 10.91 21.35 -9.63
CA GLY A 41 9.71 20.59 -9.97
C GLY A 41 8.57 20.77 -8.97
N SER A 42 7.34 20.61 -9.46
CA SER A 42 6.18 20.28 -8.63
C SER A 42 6.38 18.91 -7.98
N PHE A 43 5.60 18.61 -6.93
CA PHE A 43 5.54 17.25 -6.42
C PHE A 43 5.19 16.29 -7.57
N PRO A 44 5.94 15.18 -7.76
CA PRO A 44 5.59 14.21 -8.79
C PRO A 44 4.17 13.70 -8.55
N SER A 45 3.32 13.70 -9.59
CA SER A 45 1.95 13.22 -9.47
C SER A 45 1.89 11.79 -8.95
N SER A 46 2.87 10.97 -9.32
CA SER A 46 3.06 9.59 -8.83
C SER A 46 3.17 9.50 -7.31
N CYS A 47 3.73 10.51 -6.64
CA CYS A 47 3.85 10.51 -5.17
C CYS A 47 2.50 10.68 -4.45
N MET A 48 1.46 11.09 -5.18
CA MET A 48 0.11 11.30 -4.63
C MET A 48 -0.84 10.13 -4.93
N GLU A 49 -0.47 9.20 -5.81
CA GLU A 49 -1.37 8.15 -6.28
C GLU A 49 -1.83 7.22 -5.15
N THR A 50 -0.92 6.79 -4.28
CA THR A 50 -1.26 6.00 -3.09
C THR A 50 -2.28 6.72 -2.21
N ALA A 51 -2.10 8.03 -1.96
CA ALA A 51 -3.04 8.80 -1.14
C ALA A 51 -4.42 8.96 -1.80
N LYS A 52 -4.47 9.12 -3.13
CA LYS A 52 -5.74 9.15 -3.88
C LYS A 52 -6.49 7.82 -3.81
N ALA A 53 -5.78 6.71 -4.04
CA ALA A 53 -6.36 5.37 -3.93
C ALA A 53 -6.90 5.11 -2.52
N LEU A 54 -6.10 5.38 -1.49
CA LEU A 54 -6.50 5.19 -0.09
C LEU A 54 -7.68 6.11 0.30
N SER A 55 -7.76 7.31 -0.28
CA SER A 55 -8.90 8.21 -0.09
C SER A 55 -10.20 7.62 -0.66
N LEU A 56 -10.14 7.00 -1.84
CA LEU A 56 -11.29 6.29 -2.43
C LEU A 56 -11.67 5.05 -1.62
N LEU A 57 -10.69 4.24 -1.22
CA LEU A 57 -10.90 3.06 -0.39
C LEU A 57 -11.58 3.43 0.93
N ARG A 58 -11.13 4.50 1.60
CA ARG A 58 -11.77 5.02 2.81
C ARG A 58 -13.17 5.56 2.56
N ALA A 59 -13.36 6.38 1.52
CA ALA A 59 -14.66 6.95 1.19
C ALA A 59 -15.70 5.86 0.91
N ASN A 60 -15.27 4.78 0.26
CA ASN A 60 -16.09 3.62 -0.08
C ASN A 60 -16.02 2.49 0.96
N LYS A 61 -15.46 2.75 2.15
CA LYS A 61 -15.44 1.86 3.32
C LYS A 61 -14.84 0.47 3.04
N SER A 62 -13.69 0.43 2.36
CA SER A 62 -12.87 -0.78 2.29
C SER A 62 -12.50 -1.25 3.70
N GLU A 63 -12.62 -2.56 3.94
CA GLU A 63 -12.24 -3.19 5.22
C GLU A 63 -10.94 -3.99 5.10
N LEU A 64 -10.48 -4.26 3.87
CA LEU A 64 -9.33 -5.10 3.57
C LEU A 64 -8.15 -4.31 2.98
N SER A 65 -8.15 -2.99 3.18
CA SER A 65 -7.06 -2.08 2.82
C SER A 65 -6.73 -1.13 3.98
N PRO A 66 -5.54 -0.51 4.00
CA PRO A 66 -5.23 0.53 4.97
C PRO A 66 -6.23 1.69 4.89
N SER A 67 -6.66 2.19 6.05
CA SER A 67 -7.50 3.38 6.10
C SER A 67 -6.62 4.63 6.04
N TYR A 68 -6.83 5.44 5.00
CA TYR A 68 -6.18 6.74 4.86
C TYR A 68 -6.49 7.64 6.05
N ILE A 69 -5.48 8.28 6.67
CA ILE A 69 -5.72 9.24 7.75
C ILE A 69 -5.44 10.66 7.26
N ASN A 70 -4.21 10.91 6.78
CA ASN A 70 -3.80 12.24 6.31
C ASN A 70 -2.58 12.16 5.38
N ILE A 71 -2.33 13.24 4.66
CA ILE A 71 -1.10 13.50 3.91
C ILE A 71 -0.53 14.86 4.30
N LEU A 72 0.79 14.94 4.46
CA LEU A 72 1.50 16.21 4.62
C LEU A 72 2.52 16.35 3.51
N GLU A 73 2.30 17.33 2.64
CA GLU A 73 3.24 17.78 1.62
C GLU A 73 4.08 18.93 2.18
N THR A 74 5.39 18.77 2.19
CA THR A 74 6.33 19.80 2.65
C THR A 74 7.62 19.77 1.84
N ARG A 75 8.54 20.68 2.17
CA ARG A 75 9.88 20.74 1.60
C ARG A 75 10.93 20.45 2.66
N GLN A 76 12.03 19.83 2.24
CA GLN A 76 13.20 19.63 3.07
C GLN A 76 13.78 20.99 3.48
N ASP A 77 14.25 21.07 4.71
CA ASP A 77 14.94 22.25 5.23
C ASP A 77 16.34 22.40 4.60
N ASP A 78 17.08 23.42 5.03
CA ASP A 78 18.41 23.73 4.48
C ASP A 78 19.47 22.67 4.81
N ASN A 79 19.19 21.76 5.75
CA ASN A 79 20.06 20.64 6.12
C ASN A 79 19.65 19.31 5.47
N GLY A 80 18.55 19.30 4.70
CA GLY A 80 18.07 18.12 3.99
C GLY A 80 19.07 17.58 2.96
N LEU A 81 18.84 16.33 2.53
CA LEU A 81 19.63 15.71 1.47
C LEU A 81 19.56 16.55 0.20
N VAL A 82 18.37 17.05 -0.14
CA VAL A 82 18.17 18.02 -1.21
C VAL A 82 17.40 19.20 -0.59
N PRO A 83 18.09 20.28 -0.19
CA PRO A 83 17.41 21.45 0.38
C PRO A 83 16.30 21.98 -0.53
N ALA A 84 15.16 22.33 0.05
CA ALA A 84 13.92 22.67 -0.66
C ALA A 84 13.35 21.57 -1.59
N GLY A 85 13.95 20.38 -1.60
CA GLY A 85 13.42 19.19 -2.25
C GLY A 85 12.10 18.75 -1.62
N PHE A 86 11.29 17.98 -2.33
CA PHE A 86 10.01 17.54 -1.79
C PHE A 86 10.20 16.56 -0.62
N LEU A 87 9.21 16.55 0.27
CA LEU A 87 9.03 15.59 1.35
C LEU A 87 7.53 15.37 1.55
N ILE A 88 7.07 14.14 1.39
CA ILE A 88 5.66 13.77 1.52
C ILE A 88 5.53 12.71 2.61
N TYR A 89 4.60 12.94 3.53
CA TYR A 89 4.24 12.02 4.58
C TYR A 89 2.82 11.51 4.35
N THR A 90 2.65 10.20 4.18
CA THR A 90 1.33 9.56 4.10
C THR A 90 1.09 8.77 5.37
N PHE A 91 0.05 9.12 6.12
CA PHE A 91 -0.32 8.48 7.38
C PHE A 91 -1.60 7.66 7.21
N MET A 92 -1.56 6.39 7.64
CA MET A 92 -2.65 5.44 7.50
C MET A 92 -2.64 4.39 8.62
N THR A 93 -3.71 3.61 8.74
CA THR A 93 -3.73 2.46 9.65
C THR A 93 -2.78 1.37 9.16
N TRP A 94 -2.16 0.66 10.09
CA TRP A 94 -1.43 -0.56 9.80
C TRP A 94 -2.41 -1.69 9.46
N CYS A 95 -2.01 -2.58 8.55
CA CYS A 95 -2.72 -3.83 8.28
C CYS A 95 -1.93 -4.99 8.88
N PRO A 96 -2.57 -5.91 9.62
CA PRO A 96 -1.89 -7.09 10.15
C PRO A 96 -1.43 -8.04 9.03
N GLY A 97 -0.56 -8.97 9.40
CA GLY A 97 -0.06 -10.01 8.50
C GLY A 97 1.37 -9.79 8.02
N VAL A 98 1.80 -10.69 7.15
CA VAL A 98 3.14 -10.68 6.54
C VAL A 98 3.03 -10.70 5.02
N PRO A 99 3.96 -10.07 4.28
CA PRO A 99 4.01 -10.18 2.83
C PRO A 99 3.93 -11.62 2.33
N LEU A 100 2.97 -11.90 1.46
CA LEU A 100 2.80 -13.21 0.86
C LEU A 100 3.70 -13.34 -0.37
N LEU A 101 4.95 -13.75 -0.15
CA LEU A 101 5.89 -14.02 -1.23
C LEU A 101 5.46 -15.26 -2.02
N ALA A 102 5.58 -15.26 -3.36
CA ALA A 102 5.09 -16.35 -4.19
C ALA A 102 5.74 -17.70 -3.84
N LYS A 103 7.04 -17.70 -3.49
CA LYS A 103 7.76 -18.90 -3.03
C LYS A 103 7.15 -19.48 -1.75
N ASP A 104 6.74 -18.61 -0.83
CA ASP A 104 6.24 -19.02 0.49
C ASP A 104 4.81 -19.54 0.34
N TYR A 105 3.99 -18.86 -0.47
CA TYR A 105 2.65 -19.34 -0.85
C TYR A 105 2.69 -20.73 -1.48
N ASN A 106 3.56 -20.94 -2.49
CA ASN A 106 3.64 -22.22 -3.21
C ASN A 106 4.11 -23.39 -2.35
N SER A 107 4.84 -23.12 -1.26
CA SER A 107 5.27 -24.13 -0.30
C SER A 107 4.18 -24.59 0.67
N LYS A 108 3.06 -23.87 0.76
CA LYS A 108 1.98 -24.15 1.72
C LYS A 108 1.11 -25.35 1.31
N PRO A 109 0.53 -26.08 2.28
CA PRO A 109 -0.45 -27.12 2.00
C PRO A 109 -1.61 -26.62 1.14
N LYS A 110 -2.19 -27.50 0.31
CA LYS A 110 -3.29 -27.15 -0.59
C LYS A 110 -4.44 -26.43 0.13
N GLU A 111 -4.86 -26.93 1.29
CA GLU A 111 -5.95 -26.34 2.08
C GLU A 111 -5.64 -24.90 2.54
N GLU A 112 -4.39 -24.63 2.94
CA GLU A 112 -3.98 -23.27 3.31
C GLU A 112 -3.93 -22.37 2.07
N ARG A 113 -3.45 -22.88 0.93
CA ARG A 113 -3.47 -22.14 -0.34
C ARG A 113 -4.89 -21.83 -0.82
N ASP A 114 -5.82 -22.78 -0.69
CA ASP A 114 -7.25 -22.59 -1.00
C ASP A 114 -7.84 -21.47 -0.11
N THR A 115 -7.50 -21.48 1.19
CA THR A 115 -7.91 -20.43 2.15
C THR A 115 -7.36 -19.06 1.75
N ILE A 116 -6.07 -18.98 1.41
CA ILE A 116 -5.42 -17.74 0.99
C ILE A 116 -6.05 -17.21 -0.30
N ARG A 117 -6.33 -18.06 -1.29
CA ARG A 117 -7.01 -17.67 -2.52
C ARG A 117 -8.38 -17.05 -2.26
N HIS A 118 -9.15 -17.66 -1.37
CA HIS A 118 -10.45 -17.13 -0.98
C HIS A 118 -10.32 -15.74 -0.34
N ALA A 119 -9.44 -15.59 0.65
CA ALA A 119 -9.21 -14.32 1.32
C ALA A 119 -8.64 -13.24 0.38
N PHE A 120 -7.76 -13.61 -0.54
CA PHE A 120 -7.25 -12.72 -1.59
C PHE A 120 -8.40 -12.24 -2.48
N LYS A 121 -9.28 -13.13 -2.93
CA LYS A 121 -10.43 -12.78 -3.74
C LYS A 121 -11.35 -11.78 -3.02
N GLU A 122 -11.59 -11.97 -1.72
CA GLU A 122 -12.35 -11.02 -0.92
C GLU A 122 -11.68 -9.65 -0.88
N ALA A 123 -10.37 -9.59 -0.63
CA ALA A 123 -9.61 -8.33 -0.60
C ALA A 123 -9.60 -7.61 -1.95
N TRP A 124 -9.44 -8.37 -3.04
CA TRP A 124 -9.52 -7.87 -4.40
C TRP A 124 -10.90 -7.32 -4.73
N ASP A 125 -11.96 -8.09 -4.46
CA ASP A 125 -13.34 -7.66 -4.72
C ASP A 125 -13.72 -6.45 -3.86
N ASP A 126 -13.22 -6.35 -2.61
CA ASP A 126 -13.36 -5.19 -1.73
C ASP A 126 -12.74 -3.92 -2.35
N ALA A 127 -11.46 -3.99 -2.74
CA ALA A 127 -10.77 -2.87 -3.37
C ALA A 127 -11.42 -2.46 -4.71
N LYS A 128 -11.75 -3.46 -5.55
CA LYS A 128 -12.41 -3.27 -6.84
C LYS A 128 -13.78 -2.59 -6.68
N ARG A 129 -14.60 -3.06 -5.73
CA ARG A 129 -15.88 -2.44 -5.38
C ARG A 129 -15.71 -1.00 -4.92
N CYS A 130 -14.63 -0.71 -4.21
CA CYS A 130 -14.27 0.64 -3.77
C CYS A 130 -13.66 1.52 -4.89
N GLY A 131 -13.59 1.03 -6.12
CA GLY A 131 -13.15 1.78 -7.29
C GLY A 131 -11.64 1.77 -7.51
N VAL A 132 -10.91 0.86 -6.88
CA VAL A 132 -9.45 0.79 -6.97
C VAL A 132 -9.01 -0.60 -7.41
N VAL A 133 -8.23 -0.63 -8.49
CA VAL A 133 -7.53 -1.83 -8.95
C VAL A 133 -6.04 -1.52 -8.99
N ASN A 134 -5.24 -2.27 -8.22
CA ASN A 134 -3.78 -2.20 -8.29
C ASN A 134 -3.33 -2.75 -9.66
N ARG A 135 -2.48 -2.01 -10.37
CA ARG A 135 -2.01 -2.33 -11.73
C ARG A 135 -0.56 -2.79 -11.79
N SER A 136 0.16 -2.63 -10.70
CA SER A 136 1.54 -3.08 -10.62
C SER A 136 1.83 -3.64 -9.22
N PRO A 137 1.10 -4.69 -8.79
CA PRO A 137 1.33 -5.28 -7.49
C PRO A 137 2.73 -5.90 -7.42
N SER A 138 3.31 -5.86 -6.22
CA SER A 138 4.57 -6.48 -5.83
C SER A 138 4.33 -7.49 -4.71
N GLU A 139 5.26 -8.43 -4.50
CA GLU A 139 5.12 -9.46 -3.45
C GLU A 139 4.99 -8.88 -2.03
N GLY A 140 5.27 -7.58 -1.85
CA GLY A 140 5.07 -6.81 -0.62
C GLY A 140 3.66 -6.23 -0.44
N ASP A 141 2.85 -6.20 -1.50
CA ASP A 141 1.60 -5.45 -1.55
C ASP A 141 0.38 -6.30 -1.12
N LEU A 142 0.58 -7.61 -0.95
CA LEU A 142 -0.42 -8.53 -0.44
C LEU A 142 0.05 -9.09 0.91
N LEU A 143 -0.63 -8.72 1.98
CA LEU A 143 -0.34 -9.20 3.32
C LEU A 143 -1.27 -10.36 3.68
N TRP A 144 -0.70 -11.47 4.16
CA TRP A 144 -1.45 -12.60 4.70
C TRP A 144 -1.51 -12.53 6.24
N ASP A 145 -2.71 -12.31 6.77
CA ASP A 145 -3.03 -12.33 8.19
C ASP A 145 -3.56 -13.72 8.57
N ALA A 146 -2.64 -14.66 8.81
CA ALA A 146 -2.97 -16.06 9.09
C ALA A 146 -3.91 -16.27 10.30
N PRO A 147 -3.73 -15.57 11.45
CA PRO A 147 -4.66 -15.67 12.58
C PRO A 147 -6.12 -15.36 12.23
N ASN A 148 -6.36 -14.32 11.42
CA ASN A 148 -7.72 -13.90 11.04
C ASN A 148 -8.18 -14.47 9.69
N LYS A 149 -7.30 -15.20 9.00
CA LYS A 149 -7.51 -15.74 7.65
C LYS A 149 -7.92 -14.66 6.63
N LYS A 150 -7.28 -13.49 6.71
CA LYS A 150 -7.56 -12.34 5.84
C LYS A 150 -6.35 -11.99 4.99
N CYS A 151 -6.63 -11.47 3.80
CA CYS A 151 -5.64 -10.79 3.00
C CYS A 151 -5.88 -9.28 3.08
N HIS A 152 -4.79 -8.51 3.08
CA HIS A 152 -4.85 -7.06 2.94
C HIS A 152 -4.09 -6.61 1.71
N LEU A 153 -4.73 -5.80 0.87
CA LEU A 153 -4.07 -5.15 -0.26
C LEU A 153 -3.54 -3.78 0.19
N VAL A 154 -2.24 -3.57 -0.02
CA VAL A 154 -1.54 -2.34 0.38
C VAL A 154 -0.82 -1.72 -0.82
N ASP A 155 -0.29 -0.52 -0.62
CA ASP A 155 0.66 0.14 -1.54
C ASP A 155 0.19 0.33 -3.00
N PHE A 156 -0.92 1.04 -3.17
CA PHE A 156 -1.55 1.37 -4.47
C PHE A 156 -0.81 2.47 -5.26
N LYS A 157 0.49 2.30 -5.52
CA LYS A 157 1.33 3.29 -6.26
C LYS A 157 0.87 3.48 -7.71
N GLU A 158 0.44 2.39 -8.34
CA GLU A 158 -0.10 2.39 -9.69
C GLU A 158 -1.48 1.73 -9.64
N TRP A 159 -2.53 2.52 -9.79
CA TRP A 159 -3.90 2.05 -9.71
C TRP A 159 -4.76 2.69 -10.80
N SER A 160 -5.91 2.08 -11.07
CA SER A 160 -6.95 2.72 -11.88
C SER A 160 -8.35 2.28 -11.45
N PRO A 161 -9.41 2.95 -11.92
CA PRO A 161 -10.77 2.47 -11.78
C PRO A 161 -10.96 1.09 -12.42
N PRO A 162 -11.92 0.29 -11.91
CA PRO A 162 -12.17 -1.04 -12.43
C PRO A 162 -12.83 -1.02 -13.81
N ILE A 163 -12.48 -2.01 -14.64
CA ILE A 163 -13.15 -2.38 -15.90
C ILE A 163 -13.74 -3.79 -15.80
N PRO A 164 -14.72 -4.16 -16.65
CA PRO A 164 -15.44 -5.43 -16.52
C PRO A 164 -14.55 -6.69 -16.53
N SER A 165 -13.47 -6.67 -17.29
CA SER A 165 -12.53 -7.79 -17.46
C SER A 165 -11.34 -7.76 -16.50
N ASP A 166 -11.40 -6.94 -15.44
CA ASP A 166 -10.25 -6.80 -14.53
C ASP A 166 -9.96 -8.09 -13.76
N ILE A 167 -8.83 -8.67 -14.14
CA ILE A 167 -7.96 -9.58 -13.39
C ILE A 167 -6.53 -9.08 -13.64
N ASP A 168 -5.70 -8.94 -12.59
CA ASP A 168 -4.29 -8.57 -12.78
C ASP A 168 -3.47 -9.81 -13.17
N PRO A 169 -2.77 -9.82 -14.32
CA PRO A 169 -1.96 -10.96 -14.74
C PRO A 169 -0.92 -11.41 -13.71
N LYS A 170 -0.39 -10.51 -12.87
CA LYS A 170 0.57 -10.91 -11.82
C LYS A 170 -0.08 -11.78 -10.75
N TYR A 171 -1.34 -11.55 -10.41
CA TYR A 171 -2.03 -12.43 -9.45
C TYR A 171 -2.34 -13.80 -10.05
N GLU A 172 -2.56 -13.88 -11.37
CA GLU A 172 -2.62 -15.15 -12.10
C GLU A 172 -1.25 -15.86 -12.06
N ASP A 173 -0.16 -15.15 -12.36
CA ASP A 173 1.21 -15.68 -12.31
C ASP A 173 1.59 -16.20 -10.91
N TRP A 174 1.05 -15.58 -9.85
CA TRP A 174 1.27 -16.04 -8.47
C TRP A 174 0.35 -17.20 -8.06
N GLY A 175 -0.55 -17.65 -8.93
CA GLY A 175 -1.49 -18.74 -8.67
C GLY A 175 -2.55 -18.38 -7.61
N LEU A 176 -2.88 -17.09 -7.50
CA LEU A 176 -3.90 -16.57 -6.58
C LEU A 176 -5.30 -16.50 -7.20
N VAL A 177 -5.39 -16.67 -8.51
CA VAL A 177 -6.65 -16.72 -9.25
C VAL A 177 -6.92 -18.17 -9.66
N GLU A 178 -8.16 -18.62 -9.54
CA GLU A 178 -8.57 -19.88 -10.14
C GLU A 178 -8.71 -19.66 -11.65
N LEU A 179 -7.91 -20.38 -12.44
CA LEU A 179 -8.10 -20.43 -13.88
C LEU A 179 -9.46 -21.08 -14.13
N ILE A 180 -10.32 -20.39 -14.88
CA ILE A 180 -11.51 -21.04 -15.43
C ILE A 180 -10.97 -22.04 -16.46
N ASP A 181 -11.03 -23.32 -16.13
CA ASP A 181 -10.76 -24.38 -17.11
C ASP A 181 -11.74 -24.17 -18.28
N TYR A 182 -11.20 -23.81 -19.45
CA TYR A 182 -11.94 -23.67 -20.71
C TYR A 182 -12.27 -25.03 -21.32
#